data_AF-A0A7C1EBY8-F1
#
_entry.id   AF-A0A7C1EBY8-F1
#
_cell.length_a   1.000
_cell.length_b   1.000
_cell.length_c   1.000
_cell.angle_alpha   90.00
_cell.angle_beta   90.00
_cell.angle_gamma   90.00
#
_symmetry.space_group_name_H-M   'P 1'
#
loop_
_entity.id
_entity.type
_entity.pdbx_description
1 polymer ?
#
loop_
_entity_poly.entity_id
_entity_poly.type
_entity_poly.pdbx_seq_one_letter_code
_entity_poly.pdbx_strand_id
1 'polypeptide(L)'
;MGVETRVILISPDSEITPAQVKSRILALLSEAPKLTAAGIRVKETCFGVFVEGERENLRTIVEEVRKMDPNGIFSKPRGFPIGDSRICRSTRKGGPRPGFHQLELEYQLLPKVRRALDKK
;
A
#
# COMPACT_ATOMS: atom_id res chain seq x y z
N MET A 1 -4.46 2.10 20.58
CA MET A 1 -4.79 1.61 19.23
C MET A 1 -5.05 2.83 18.35
N GLY A 2 -4.30 3.00 17.26
CA GLY A 2 -4.37 4.19 16.41
C GLY A 2 -4.76 3.81 14.99
N VAL A 3 -5.66 4.60 14.39
CA VAL A 3 -5.95 4.50 12.95
C VAL A 3 -4.74 5.02 12.19
N GLU A 4 -4.30 4.28 11.18
CA GLU A 4 -3.23 4.71 10.29
C GLU A 4 -3.60 4.46 8.83
N THR A 5 -2.94 5.19 7.93
CA THR A 5 -2.99 4.93 6.50
C THR A 5 -1.63 4.40 6.09
N ARG A 6 -1.60 3.30 5.35
CA ARG A 6 -0.37 2.67 4.87
C ARG A 6 -0.39 2.58 3.36
N VAL A 7 0.78 2.76 2.75
CA VAL A 7 0.99 2.40 1.35
C VAL A 7 1.70 1.06 1.28
N ILE A 8 1.09 0.14 0.54
CA ILE A 8 1.70 -1.09 0.08
C ILE A 8 2.26 -0.80 -1.31
N LEU A 9 3.56 -0.93 -1.47
CA LEU A 9 4.30 -0.69 -2.71
C LEU A 9 4.71 -2.02 -3.30
N ILE A 10 4.60 -2.16 -4.62
CA ILE A 10 5.02 -3.35 -5.33
C ILE A 10 6.23 -2.98 -6.17
N SER A 11 7.32 -3.74 -6.06
CA SER A 11 8.52 -3.50 -6.84
C SER A 11 8.20 -3.51 -8.35
N PRO A 12 8.75 -2.59 -9.16
CA PRO A 12 8.46 -2.52 -10.59
C PRO A 12 8.91 -3.75 -11.40
N ASP A 13 9.79 -4.57 -10.84
CA ASP A 13 10.23 -5.86 -11.39
C ASP A 13 9.43 -7.06 -10.86
N SER A 14 8.35 -6.84 -10.10
CA SER A 14 7.43 -7.89 -9.66
C SER A 14 6.43 -8.25 -10.77
N GLU A 15 6.06 -9.52 -10.84
CA GLU A 15 4.95 -10.00 -11.69
C GLU A 15 3.57 -9.71 -11.08
N ILE A 16 3.53 -9.30 -9.80
CA ILE A 16 2.29 -9.00 -9.10
C ILE A 16 1.83 -7.58 -9.43
N THR A 17 0.57 -7.44 -9.83
CA THR A 17 -0.03 -6.15 -10.14
C THR A 17 -0.73 -5.51 -8.93
N PRO A 18 -0.87 -4.17 -8.89
CA PRO A 18 -1.68 -3.48 -7.89
C PRO A 18 -3.12 -4.01 -7.78
N ALA A 19 -3.72 -4.38 -8.91
CA ALA A 19 -5.06 -4.95 -8.97
C ALA A 19 -5.12 -6.33 -8.28
N GLN A 20 -4.13 -7.21 -8.50
CA GLN A 20 -4.06 -8.51 -7.82
C GLN A 20 -3.91 -8.33 -6.30
N VAL A 21 -3.07 -7.40 -5.86
CA VAL A 21 -2.93 -7.09 -4.42
C VAL A 21 -4.24 -6.57 -3.84
N LYS A 22 -4.92 -5.64 -4.52
CA LYS A 22 -6.21 -5.11 -4.09
C LYS A 22 -7.24 -6.24 -3.97
N SER A 23 -7.34 -7.10 -4.98
CA SER A 23 -8.26 -8.26 -4.96
C SER A 23 -7.95 -9.21 -3.81
N ARG A 24 -6.66 -9.48 -3.53
CA ARG A 24 -6.26 -10.29 -2.38
C ARG A 24 -6.67 -9.64 -1.05
N ILE A 25 -6.48 -8.33 -0.90
CA ILE A 25 -6.90 -7.61 0.30
C ILE A 25 -8.41 -7.71 0.47
N LEU A 26 -9.20 -7.47 -0.59
CA LEU A 26 -10.65 -7.57 -0.53
C LEU A 26 -11.11 -8.98 -0.17
N ALA A 27 -10.47 -10.03 -0.69
CA ALA A 27 -10.75 -11.41 -0.31
C ALA A 27 -10.50 -11.65 1.19
N LEU A 28 -9.36 -11.19 1.73
CA LEU A 28 -9.06 -11.27 3.17
C LEU A 28 -10.10 -10.55 4.03
N LEU A 29 -10.60 -9.39 3.56
CA LEU A 29 -11.66 -8.65 4.24
C LEU A 29 -13.00 -9.39 4.22
N SER A 30 -13.27 -10.23 3.22
CA SER A 30 -14.48 -11.05 3.14
C SER A 30 -14.37 -12.37 3.93
N GLU A 31 -13.19 -12.95 4.01
CA GLU A 31 -12.93 -14.22 4.69
C GLU A 31 -12.84 -14.08 6.22
N ALA A 32 -12.41 -12.91 6.73
CA ALA A 32 -12.16 -12.69 8.15
C ALA A 32 -13.20 -11.72 8.77
N PRO A 33 -14.18 -12.21 9.56
CA PRO A 33 -15.24 -11.38 10.15
C PRO A 33 -14.72 -10.20 10.98
N LYS A 34 -13.59 -10.39 11.67
CA LYS A 34 -12.91 -9.35 12.44
C LYS A 34 -12.44 -8.19 11.55
N LEU A 35 -11.90 -8.48 10.38
CA LEU A 35 -11.41 -7.46 9.44
C LEU A 35 -12.57 -6.77 8.70
N THR A 36 -13.64 -7.51 8.40
CA THR A 36 -14.86 -6.97 7.79
C THR A 36 -15.47 -5.89 8.68
N ALA A 37 -15.61 -6.18 9.98
CA ALA A 37 -16.17 -5.25 10.96
C ALA A 37 -15.26 -4.03 11.24
N ALA A 38 -13.98 -4.09 10.86
CA ALA A 38 -13.00 -3.03 11.14
C ALA A 38 -13.08 -1.82 10.20
N GLY A 39 -13.94 -1.84 9.16
CA GLY A 39 -14.16 -0.68 8.29
C GLY A 39 -12.94 -0.26 7.47
N ILE A 40 -12.11 -1.22 7.07
CA ILE A 40 -10.84 -0.96 6.37
C ILE A 40 -11.10 -0.40 4.98
N ARG A 41 -10.53 0.78 4.69
CA ARG A 41 -10.63 1.42 3.37
C ARG A 41 -9.46 1.00 2.50
N VAL A 42 -9.75 0.62 1.26
CA VAL A 42 -8.75 0.16 0.29
C VAL A 42 -8.83 1.01 -0.97
N LYS A 43 -7.69 1.51 -1.46
CA LYS A 43 -7.62 2.28 -2.70
C LYS A 43 -6.41 1.88 -3.53
N GLU A 44 -6.66 1.46 -4.77
CA GLU A 44 -5.61 1.15 -5.74
C GLU A 44 -4.87 2.41 -6.20
N THR A 45 -3.59 2.24 -6.55
CA THR A 45 -2.70 3.28 -7.07
C THR A 45 -1.78 2.69 -8.14
N CYS A 46 -1.10 3.56 -8.90
CA CYS A 46 -0.13 3.13 -9.92
C CYS A 46 1.07 2.34 -9.36
N PHE A 47 1.38 2.49 -8.06
CA PHE A 47 2.55 1.85 -7.43
C PHE A 47 2.18 0.67 -6.52
N GLY A 48 0.89 0.37 -6.34
CA GLY A 48 0.40 -0.59 -5.35
C GLY A 48 -0.93 -0.14 -4.74
N VAL A 49 -1.12 -0.30 -3.43
CA VAL A 49 -2.43 -0.12 -2.77
C VAL A 49 -2.30 0.71 -1.49
N PHE A 50 -3.23 1.64 -1.26
CA PHE A 50 -3.44 2.26 0.04
C PHE A 50 -4.44 1.46 0.86
N VAL A 51 -4.12 1.29 2.14
CA VAL A 51 -5.01 0.72 3.15
C VAL A 51 -5.09 1.67 4.33
N GLU A 52 -6.28 1.82 4.90
CA GLU A 52 -6.54 2.69 6.04
C GLU A 52 -7.46 2.00 7.03
N GLY A 53 -7.10 2.03 8.31
CA GLY A 53 -7.80 1.34 9.38
C GLY A 53 -6.94 1.23 10.63
N GLU A 54 -7.34 0.35 11.55
CA GLU A 54 -6.58 0.05 12.77
C GLU A 54 -5.20 -0.56 12.42
N ARG A 55 -4.12 -0.03 13.00
CA ARG A 55 -2.73 -0.44 12.75
C ARG A 55 -2.52 -1.95 12.82
N GLU A 56 -3.07 -2.60 13.83
CA GLU A 56 -2.91 -4.04 14.08
C GLU A 56 -3.52 -4.85 12.92
N ASN A 57 -4.71 -4.47 12.47
CA ASN A 57 -5.38 -5.12 11.34
C ASN A 57 -4.63 -4.87 10.03
N LEU A 58 -4.09 -3.65 9.82
CA LEU A 58 -3.30 -3.34 8.64
C LEU A 58 -1.98 -4.13 8.60
N ARG A 59 -1.37 -4.39 9.76
CA ARG A 59 -0.17 -5.21 9.86
C ARG A 59 -0.45 -6.65 9.41
N THR A 60 -1.55 -7.25 9.88
CA THR A 60 -1.98 -8.58 9.43
C THR A 60 -2.20 -8.62 7.93
N ILE A 61 -2.90 -7.62 7.36
CA ILE A 61 -3.13 -7.55 5.90
C ILE A 61 -1.80 -7.49 5.13
N VAL A 62 -0.84 -6.69 5.60
CA VAL A 62 0.46 -6.58 4.95
C VAL A 62 1.23 -7.89 5.01
N GLU A 63 1.22 -8.57 6.15
CA GLU A 63 1.89 -9.85 6.33
C GLU A 63 1.31 -10.92 5.39
N GLU A 64 -0.02 -10.96 5.22
CA GLU A 64 -0.67 -11.86 4.27
C GLU A 64 -0.39 -11.52 2.80
N VAL A 65 -0.48 -10.24 2.43
CA VAL A 65 -0.22 -9.79 1.05
C VAL A 65 1.24 -10.01 0.66
N ARG A 66 2.18 -9.82 1.60
CA ARG A 66 3.60 -10.04 1.35
C ARG A 66 3.92 -11.49 0.95
N LYS A 67 3.09 -12.48 1.31
CA LYS A 67 3.27 -13.87 0.87
C LYS A 67 3.14 -14.04 -0.65
N MET A 68 2.49 -13.11 -1.35
CA MET A 68 2.37 -13.13 -2.82
C MET A 68 3.71 -12.87 -3.51
N ASP A 69 4.55 -12.00 -2.94
CA ASP A 69 5.92 -11.73 -3.40
C ASP A 69 6.75 -11.24 -2.18
N PRO A 70 7.43 -12.18 -1.46
CA PRO A 70 8.05 -11.91 -0.16
C PRO A 70 9.04 -10.74 -0.15
N ASN A 71 9.81 -10.58 -1.23
CA ASN A 71 10.84 -9.55 -1.38
C ASN A 71 10.47 -8.46 -2.40
N GLY A 72 9.34 -8.59 -3.10
CA GLY A 72 8.81 -7.57 -4.01
C GLY A 72 7.71 -6.69 -3.42
N ILE A 73 7.14 -7.03 -2.25
CA ILE A 73 6.08 -6.25 -1.61
C ILE A 73 6.56 -5.49 -0.37
N PHE A 74 6.53 -4.16 -0.50
CA PHE A 74 6.99 -3.19 0.48
C PHE A 74 5.84 -2.41 1.10
N SER A 75 6.16 -1.66 2.14
CA SER A 75 5.18 -1.06 3.04
C SER A 75 5.76 0.14 3.76
N LYS A 76 4.99 1.22 3.88
CA LYS A 76 5.28 2.27 4.85
C LYS A 76 4.03 3.02 5.30
N PRO A 77 3.99 3.56 6.52
CA PRO A 77 2.93 4.47 6.94
C PRO A 77 2.94 5.73 6.08
N ARG A 78 1.76 6.35 5.93
CA ARG A 78 1.55 7.64 5.30
C ARG A 78 1.05 8.65 6.32
N GLY A 79 1.46 9.91 6.18
CA GLY A 79 1.03 11.00 7.04
C GLY A 79 -0.37 11.57 6.75
N PHE A 80 -1.07 11.10 5.72
CA PHE A 80 -2.38 11.61 5.32
C PHE A 80 -3.35 10.47 4.97
N PRO A 81 -4.63 10.61 5.36
CA PRO A 81 -5.72 9.73 4.94
C PRO A 81 -5.87 9.51 3.43
N ILE A 82 -6.64 8.50 3.07
CA ILE A 82 -7.09 8.25 1.70
C ILE A 82 -8.08 9.36 1.30
N GLY A 83 -7.67 10.18 0.32
CA GLY A 83 -8.50 11.24 -0.24
C GLY A 83 -8.45 12.57 0.53
N ASP A 84 -7.48 12.74 1.43
CA ASP A 84 -7.34 13.97 2.22
C ASP A 84 -7.27 15.23 1.33
N SER A 85 -8.17 16.17 1.59
CA SER A 85 -8.37 17.38 0.77
C SER A 85 -7.14 18.31 0.74
N ARG A 86 -6.27 18.24 1.75
CA ARG A 86 -5.04 19.05 1.84
C ARG A 86 -4.01 18.66 0.78
N ILE A 87 -4.01 17.40 0.35
CA ILE A 87 -3.02 16.85 -0.58
C ILE A 87 -3.61 16.30 -1.87
N CYS A 88 -4.92 16.05 -1.92
CA CYS A 88 -5.58 15.47 -3.08
C CYS A 88 -5.49 16.43 -4.27
N ARG A 89 -4.98 15.94 -5.40
CA ARG A 89 -4.85 16.73 -6.64
C ARG A 89 -6.21 17.24 -7.13
N SER A 90 -7.26 16.46 -6.95
CA SER A 90 -8.62 16.81 -7.40
C SER A 90 -9.16 18.03 -6.64
N THR A 91 -9.01 18.06 -5.31
CA THR A 91 -9.48 19.19 -4.47
C THR A 91 -8.65 20.45 -4.67
N ARG A 92 -7.38 20.31 -5.09
CA ARG A 92 -6.46 21.43 -5.36
C ARG A 92 -6.58 21.99 -6.77
N LYS A 93 -7.61 21.61 -7.54
CA LYS A 93 -7.85 22.05 -8.93
C LYS A 93 -6.70 21.71 -9.90
N GLY A 94 -6.01 20.59 -9.64
CA GLY A 94 -4.77 20.24 -10.33
C GLY A 94 -3.53 20.70 -9.56
N GLY A 95 -2.34 20.53 -10.15
CA GLY A 95 -1.06 20.81 -9.51
C GLY A 95 -0.29 19.57 -9.02
N PRO A 96 1.01 19.73 -8.73
CA PRO A 96 1.89 18.64 -8.35
C PRO A 96 1.47 18.04 -7.01
N ARG A 97 1.48 16.71 -6.92
CA ARG A 97 1.25 15.98 -5.68
C ARG A 97 2.51 16.11 -4.81
N PRO A 98 2.41 16.68 -3.59
CA PRO A 98 3.56 16.81 -2.70
C PRO A 98 4.20 15.44 -2.45
N GLY A 99 5.53 15.38 -2.55
CA GLY A 99 6.31 14.15 -2.36
C GLY A 99 6.23 13.13 -3.50
N PHE A 100 5.62 13.45 -4.65
CA PHE A 100 5.51 12.52 -5.78
C PHE A 100 6.88 12.11 -6.33
N HIS A 101 7.78 13.06 -6.61
CA HIS A 101 9.11 12.74 -7.14
C HIS A 101 9.97 11.91 -6.17
N GLN A 102 9.84 12.16 -4.87
CA GLN A 102 10.50 11.32 -3.87
C GLN A 102 9.94 9.89 -3.89
N LEU A 103 8.61 9.74 -3.94
CA LEU A 103 7.97 8.43 -4.02
C LEU A 103 8.36 7.67 -5.29
N GLU A 104 8.45 8.38 -6.42
CA GLU A 104 8.88 7.84 -7.71
C GLU A 104 10.34 7.35 -7.65
N LEU A 105 11.25 8.13 -7.07
CA LEU A 105 12.63 7.71 -6.87
C LEU A 105 12.73 6.49 -5.95
N GLU A 106 12.05 6.51 -4.80
CA GLU A 106 12.00 5.38 -3.88
C GLU A 106 11.46 4.11 -4.56
N TYR A 107 10.42 4.25 -5.38
CA TYR A 107 9.83 3.17 -6.15
C TYR A 107 10.81 2.56 -7.16
N GLN A 108 11.54 3.40 -7.90
CA GLN A 108 12.57 2.96 -8.84
C GLN A 108 13.75 2.23 -8.17
N LEU A 109 13.98 2.45 -6.87
CA LEU A 109 15.03 1.78 -6.12
C LEU A 109 14.63 0.40 -5.59
N LEU A 110 13.34 0.08 -5.51
CA LEU A 110 12.84 -1.20 -4.96
C LEU A 110 13.46 -2.45 -5.60
N PRO A 111 13.74 -2.53 -6.92
CA PRO A 111 14.42 -3.69 -7.51
C PRO A 111 15.83 -3.93 -6.96
N LYS A 112 16.54 -2.85 -6.55
CA LYS A 112 17.86 -2.98 -5.90
C LYS A 112 17.70 -3.54 -4.49
N VAL A 113 16.70 -3.05 -3.75
CA VAL A 113 16.37 -3.54 -2.40
C VAL A 113 15.98 -5.01 -2.44
N ARG A 114 15.06 -5.40 -3.35
CA ARG A 114 14.65 -6.79 -3.57
C ARG A 114 15.84 -7.71 -3.81
N ARG A 115 16.69 -7.39 -4.79
CA ARG A 115 17.90 -8.18 -5.10
C ARG A 115 18.87 -8.32 -3.92
N ALA A 116 18.94 -7.32 -3.03
CA ALA A 116 19.74 -7.42 -1.83
C ALA A 116 19.11 -8.35 -0.78
N LEU A 117 17.78 -8.39 -0.69
CA LEU A 117 17.04 -9.29 0.20
C LEU A 117 17.03 -10.74 -0.29
N ASP A 118 17.05 -10.96 -1.60
CA ASP A 118 17.09 -12.30 -2.22
C ASP A 118 18.44 -13.01 -2.05
N LYS A 119 19.53 -12.27 -1.85
CA LYS A 119 20.89 -12.81 -1.67
C LYS A 119 21.17 -13.38 -0.27
N LYS A 120 20.14 -13.59 0.53
CA LYS A 120 20.25 -14.14 1.88
C LYS A 120 20.38 -15.64 1.90
#